data_AF-A0A4S4G8A7-F1
#
_entry.id   AF-A0A4S4G8A7-F1
#
_cell.length_a   1.000
_cell.length_b   1.000
_cell.length_c   1.000
_cell.angle_alpha   90.00
_cell.angle_beta   90.00
_cell.angle_gamma   90.00
#
_symmetry.space_group_name_H-M   'P 1'
#
loop_
_entity.id
_entity.type
_entity.pdbx_description
1 polymer ?
#
loop_
_entity_poly.entity_id
_entity_poly.type
_entity_poly.pdbx_seq_one_letter_code
_entity_poly.pdbx_strand_id
1 'polypeptide(L)'
;MENIHEIVVENARRNALINLEYCPVRGIGCTGERVECYSPVSKGKEFIPKTMYDSDKFHMVKENAQAWRRLRICHDFEYWAATCCTIKDKRTGCDVFMRLNRPQRRVLAIMEQQRMAGEP
;
A
#
# COMPACT_ATOMS: atom_id res chain seq x y z
N MET A 1 -36.49 -2.69 -7.11
CA MET A 1 -35.54 -3.56 -7.83
C MET A 1 -34.43 -2.65 -8.32
N GLU A 2 -33.22 -2.78 -7.78
CA GLU A 2 -32.03 -2.13 -8.37
C GLU A 2 -31.99 -2.46 -9.86
N ASN A 3 -31.83 -1.43 -10.70
CA ASN A 3 -31.89 -1.58 -12.13
C ASN A 3 -30.63 -2.33 -12.57
N ILE A 4 -30.77 -3.51 -13.18
CA ILE A 4 -29.64 -4.34 -13.67
C ILE A 4 -28.66 -3.49 -14.50
N HIS A 5 -29.18 -2.48 -15.21
CA HIS A 5 -28.38 -1.52 -15.96
C HIS A 5 -27.40 -0.74 -15.07
N GLU A 6 -27.81 -0.28 -13.88
CA GLU A 6 -26.96 0.47 -12.95
C GLU A 6 -25.82 -0.41 -12.43
N ILE A 7 -26.10 -1.68 -12.10
CA ILE A 7 -25.10 -2.65 -11.66
C ILE A 7 -24.05 -2.89 -12.74
N VAL A 8 -24.47 -3.03 -14.01
CA VAL A 8 -23.56 -3.22 -15.14
C VAL A 8 -22.68 -1.98 -15.37
N VAL A 9 -23.26 -0.78 -15.29
CA VAL A 9 -22.52 0.49 -15.45
C VAL A 9 -21.49 0.67 -14.35
N GLU A 10 -21.85 0.45 -13.08
CA GLU A 10 -20.87 0.55 -11.99
C GLU A 10 -19.81 -0.55 -12.06
N ASN A 11 -20.15 -1.76 -12.53
CA ASN A 11 -19.14 -2.80 -12.77
C ASN A 11 -18.13 -2.38 -13.84
N ALA A 12 -18.60 -1.82 -14.96
CA ALA A 12 -17.74 -1.29 -16.01
C ALA A 12 -16.84 -0.17 -15.48
N ARG A 13 -17.39 0.74 -14.68
CA ARG A 13 -16.61 1.81 -14.01
C ARG A 13 -15.55 1.25 -13.07
N ARG A 14 -15.89 0.26 -12.25
CA ARG A 14 -14.93 -0.41 -11.35
C ARG A 14 -13.82 -1.09 -12.12
N ASN A 15 -14.14 -1.76 -13.22
CA ASN A 15 -13.19 -2.47 -14.07
C ASN A 15 -12.24 -1.51 -14.82
N ALA A 16 -12.75 -0.38 -15.33
CA ALA A 16 -11.91 0.64 -15.97
C ALA A 16 -10.82 1.18 -15.05
N LEU A 17 -11.11 1.26 -13.74
CA LEU A 17 -10.20 1.77 -12.72
C LEU A 17 -9.26 0.70 -12.14
N ILE A 18 -9.31 -0.55 -12.61
CA ILE A 18 -8.40 -1.62 -12.16
C ILE A 18 -6.97 -1.35 -12.62
N ASN A 19 -6.80 -0.75 -13.80
CA ASN A 19 -5.51 -0.56 -14.45
C ASN A 19 -4.71 0.66 -13.94
N LEU A 20 -5.12 1.27 -12.83
CA LEU A 20 -4.33 2.33 -12.19
C LEU A 20 -3.00 1.76 -11.69
N GLU A 21 -1.91 2.49 -11.98
CA GLU A 21 -0.57 2.11 -11.54
C GLU A 21 -0.53 1.96 -10.01
N TYR A 22 -0.04 0.82 -9.54
CA TYR A 22 0.06 0.49 -8.12
C TYR A 22 1.31 -0.33 -7.85
N CYS A 23 2.23 0.24 -7.08
CA CYS A 23 3.47 -0.42 -6.67
C CYS A 23 3.76 -0.16 -5.18
N PRO A 24 3.35 -1.06 -4.27
CA PRO A 24 3.56 -0.90 -2.83
C PRO A 24 5.03 -0.83 -2.43
N VAL A 25 5.91 -1.52 -3.16
CA VAL A 25 7.36 -1.49 -2.89
C VAL A 25 7.94 -0.10 -3.15
N ARG A 26 7.49 0.60 -4.20
CA ARG A 26 7.95 1.97 -4.52
C ARG A 26 7.06 3.08 -3.92
N GLY A 27 5.91 2.71 -3.36
CA GLY A 27 4.91 3.63 -2.81
C GLY A 27 3.99 4.30 -3.85
N ILE A 28 3.98 3.80 -5.10
CA ILE A 28 3.19 4.38 -6.18
C ILE A 28 1.73 3.93 -6.04
N GLY A 29 0.78 4.87 -6.11
CA GLY A 29 -0.66 4.59 -6.03
C GLY A 29 -1.12 4.00 -4.70
N CYS A 30 -0.30 4.15 -3.65
CA CYS A 30 -0.56 3.68 -2.30
C CYS A 30 -1.39 4.70 -1.50
N THR A 31 -1.96 4.23 -0.40
CA THR A 31 -2.91 4.98 0.42
C THR A 31 -2.20 5.98 1.32
N GLY A 32 -2.86 7.09 1.65
CA GLY A 32 -2.34 8.13 2.54
C GLY A 32 -1.34 9.08 1.88
N GLU A 33 -0.90 10.08 2.65
CA GLU A 33 0.06 11.08 2.17
C GLU A 33 1.47 10.46 2.04
N ARG A 34 2.13 10.76 0.91
CA ARG A 34 3.43 10.19 0.55
C ARG A 34 4.46 11.28 0.30
N VAL A 35 5.68 11.03 0.77
CA VAL A 35 6.84 11.91 0.58
C VAL A 35 7.87 11.20 -0.30
N GLU A 36 8.30 11.87 -1.38
CA GLU A 36 9.40 11.38 -2.20
C GLU A 36 10.72 11.50 -1.44
N CYS A 37 11.48 10.41 -1.36
CA CYS A 37 12.77 10.37 -0.68
C CYS A 37 13.72 9.38 -1.34
N TYR A 38 15.02 9.54 -1.10
CA TYR A 38 16.02 8.56 -1.52
C TYR A 38 16.02 7.36 -0.56
N SER A 39 15.83 6.16 -1.11
CA SER A 39 15.78 4.91 -0.35
C SER A 39 17.13 4.18 -0.43
N PRO A 40 17.71 3.77 0.72
CA PRO A 40 18.89 2.91 0.74
C PRO A 40 18.59 1.48 0.25
N VAL A 41 17.30 1.10 0.10
CA VAL A 41 16.88 -0.23 -0.35
C VAL A 41 16.93 -0.33 -1.87
N SER A 42 16.28 0.60 -2.58
CA SER A 42 16.30 0.62 -4.05
C SER A 42 17.47 1.41 -4.64
N LYS A 43 18.21 2.16 -3.81
CA LYS A 43 19.23 3.14 -4.24
C LYS A 43 18.65 4.18 -5.21
N GLY A 44 17.40 4.56 -4.99
CA GLY A 44 16.66 5.48 -5.84
C GLY A 44 15.49 6.15 -5.11
N LYS A 45 14.67 6.86 -5.87
CA LYS A 45 13.51 7.58 -5.35
C LYS A 45 12.34 6.63 -5.08
N GLU A 46 11.83 6.68 -3.86
CA GLU A 46 10.63 5.99 -3.39
C GLU A 46 9.68 6.97 -2.68
N PHE A 47 8.39 6.62 -2.67
CA PHE A 47 7.33 7.36 -2.00
C PHE A 47 7.00 6.68 -0.66
N ILE A 48 7.51 7.20 0.44
CA ILE A 48 7.25 6.65 1.78
C ILE A 48 6.07 7.37 2.44
N PRO A 49 5.37 6.76 3.43
CA PRO A 49 4.35 7.46 4.19
C PRO A 49 4.92 8.70 4.89
N LYS A 50 4.16 9.79 4.93
CA LYS A 50 4.53 10.98 5.69
C LYS A 50 4.78 10.67 7.17
N THR A 51 4.01 9.75 7.76
CA THR A 51 4.19 9.31 9.15
C THR A 51 5.54 8.64 9.41
N MET A 52 6.13 7.97 8.40
CA MET A 52 7.49 7.45 8.49
C MET A 52 8.51 8.59 8.39
N TYR A 53 8.31 9.53 7.45
CA TYR A 53 9.21 10.65 7.23
C TYR A 53 9.30 11.58 8.45
N ASP A 54 8.16 11.86 9.08
CA ASP A 54 8.05 12.73 10.25
C ASP A 54 8.44 12.01 11.57
N SER A 55 8.76 10.71 11.52
CA SER A 55 9.19 9.96 12.69
C SER A 55 10.57 10.42 13.17
N ASP A 56 10.75 10.55 14.49
CA ASP A 56 12.06 10.84 15.10
C ASP A 56 13.12 9.81 14.67
N LYS A 57 12.74 8.58 14.31
CA LYS A 57 13.66 7.52 13.89
C LYS A 57 14.13 7.65 12.44
N PHE A 58 13.51 8.51 11.62
CA PHE A 58 13.75 8.58 10.18
C PHE A 58 15.21 8.90 9.85
N HIS A 59 15.81 9.86 10.55
CA HIS A 59 17.19 10.27 10.31
C HIS A 59 18.20 9.13 10.56
N MET A 60 17.92 8.23 11.51
CA MET A 60 18.79 7.11 11.88
C MET A 60 18.80 6.00 10.83
N VAL A 61 17.79 5.92 9.96
CA VAL A 61 17.61 4.79 9.03
C VAL A 61 18.03 5.10 7.59
N LYS A 62 18.35 6.36 7.26
CA LYS A 62 18.61 6.83 5.89
C LYS A 62 19.69 6.05 5.15
N GLU A 63 20.71 5.57 5.86
CA GLU A 63 21.86 4.87 5.27
C GLU A 63 21.81 3.35 5.50
N ASN A 64 20.86 2.86 6.30
CA ASN A 64 20.76 1.45 6.67
C ASN A 64 19.51 0.82 6.07
N ALA A 65 19.68 0.05 5.00
CA ALA A 65 18.59 -0.61 4.29
C ALA A 65 17.72 -1.53 5.18
N GLN A 66 18.30 -2.20 6.18
CA GLN A 66 17.53 -3.07 7.06
C GLN A 66 16.71 -2.27 8.09
N ALA A 67 17.31 -1.23 8.68
CA ALA A 67 16.61 -0.35 9.59
C ALA A 67 15.49 0.42 8.87
N TRP A 68 15.73 0.83 7.62
CA TRP A 68 14.73 1.44 6.75
C TRP A 68 13.53 0.53 6.53
N ARG A 69 13.75 -0.74 6.15
CA ARG A 69 12.68 -1.72 5.96
C ARG A 69 11.85 -1.91 7.22
N ARG A 70 12.51 -2.08 8.37
CA ARG A 70 11.85 -2.26 9.67
C ARG A 70 11.00 -1.04 10.04
N LEU A 71 11.53 0.17 9.89
CA LEU A 71 10.77 1.38 10.16
C LEU A 71 9.57 1.49 9.21
N ARG A 72 9.78 1.26 7.91
CA ARG A 72 8.72 1.36 6.91
C ARG A 72 7.57 0.40 7.17
N ILE A 73 7.84 -0.84 7.58
CA ILE A 73 6.81 -1.83 7.94
C ILE A 73 5.89 -1.32 9.05
N CYS A 74 6.39 -0.53 10.01
CA CYS A 74 5.57 0.02 11.09
C CYS A 74 4.62 1.14 10.65
N HIS A 75 4.85 1.75 9.48
CA HIS A 75 4.12 2.93 8.99
C HIS A 75 3.39 2.68 7.66
N ASP A 76 3.71 1.60 6.95
CA ASP A 76 3.27 1.35 5.58
C ASP A 76 2.72 -0.08 5.44
N PHE A 77 1.42 -0.24 5.71
CA PHE A 77 0.75 -1.55 5.62
C PHE A 77 0.86 -2.17 4.22
N GLU A 78 0.72 -1.36 3.17
CA GLU A 78 0.82 -1.83 1.78
C GLU A 78 2.22 -2.39 1.47
N TYR A 79 3.26 -1.74 1.97
CA TYR A 79 4.64 -2.23 1.89
C TYR A 79 4.82 -3.52 2.69
N TRP A 80 4.35 -3.57 3.93
CA TRP A 80 4.41 -4.77 4.76
C TRP A 80 3.70 -5.95 4.09
N ALA A 81 2.49 -5.77 3.58
CA ALA A 81 1.75 -6.81 2.88
C ALA A 81 2.54 -7.35 1.68
N ALA A 82 3.13 -6.45 0.88
CA ALA A 82 3.85 -6.81 -0.33
C ALA A 82 5.27 -7.38 -0.09
N THR A 83 5.80 -7.32 1.13
CA THR A 83 7.17 -7.76 1.44
C THR A 83 7.26 -8.80 2.55
N CYS A 84 6.21 -8.97 3.35
CA CYS A 84 6.20 -9.85 4.51
C CYS A 84 5.03 -10.84 4.52
N CYS A 85 3.91 -10.53 3.85
CA CYS A 85 2.74 -11.40 3.85
C CYS A 85 2.74 -12.29 2.61
N THR A 86 2.68 -13.60 2.82
CA THR A 86 2.59 -14.61 1.76
C THR A 86 1.19 -15.20 1.72
N ILE A 87 0.62 -15.29 0.52
CA ILE A 87 -0.70 -15.89 0.26
C ILE A 87 -0.60 -16.95 -0.83
N LYS A 88 -1.53 -17.91 -0.80
CA LYS A 88 -1.70 -18.87 -1.89
C LYS A 88 -2.44 -18.22 -3.06
N ASP A 89 -1.79 -18.13 -4.22
CA ASP A 89 -2.46 -17.78 -5.47
C ASP A 89 -3.46 -18.89 -5.84
N LYS A 90 -4.73 -18.52 -6.01
CA LYS A 90 -5.82 -19.45 -6.30
C LYS A 90 -5.80 -19.98 -7.73
N ARG A 91 -5.02 -19.37 -8.63
CA ARG A 91 -4.89 -19.82 -10.02
C ARG A 91 -3.73 -20.79 -10.20
N THR A 92 -2.57 -20.44 -9.64
CA THR A 92 -1.33 -21.22 -9.82
C THR A 92 -1.06 -22.19 -8.67
N GLY A 93 -1.67 -21.98 -7.50
CA GLY A 93 -1.35 -22.72 -6.27
C GLY A 93 -0.02 -22.32 -5.64
N CYS A 94 0.72 -21.39 -6.25
CA CYS A 94 2.00 -20.92 -5.73
C CYS A 94 1.83 -19.96 -4.57
N ASP A 95 2.82 -19.93 -3.69
CA ASP A 95 2.94 -18.90 -2.66
C ASP A 95 3.48 -17.61 -3.27
N VAL A 96 2.73 -16.51 -3.09
CA VAL A 96 3.05 -15.19 -3.63
C VAL A 96 2.93 -14.11 -2.56
N PHE A 97 3.67 -13.01 -2.71
CA PHE A 97 3.50 -11.87 -1.81
C PHE A 97 2.16 -11.17 -2.01
N MET A 98 1.52 -10.80 -0.90
CA MET A 98 0.22 -10.17 -0.89
C MET A 98 0.28 -8.77 -1.52
N ARG A 99 -0.34 -8.61 -2.69
CA ARG A 99 -0.60 -7.31 -3.30
C ARG A 99 -2.09 -6.99 -3.22
N LEU A 100 -2.43 -5.90 -2.53
CA LEU A 100 -3.83 -5.51 -2.37
C LEU A 100 -4.46 -5.15 -3.72
N ASN A 101 -5.63 -5.73 -3.98
CA ASN A 101 -6.47 -5.30 -5.08
C ASN A 101 -7.15 -3.96 -4.74
N ARG A 102 -7.76 -3.32 -5.74
CA ARG A 102 -8.37 -1.99 -5.57
C ARG A 102 -9.48 -1.96 -4.50
N PRO A 103 -10.42 -2.93 -4.44
CA PRO A 103 -11.37 -3.00 -3.33
C PRO A 103 -10.72 -3.09 -1.95
N GLN A 104 -9.69 -3.93 -1.78
CA GLN A 104 -8.95 -4.04 -0.52
C GLN A 104 -8.27 -2.73 -0.12
N ARG A 105 -7.69 -2.00 -1.09
CA ARG A 105 -7.11 -0.67 -0.85
C ARG A 105 -8.13 0.36 -0.37
N ARG A 106 -9.39 0.29 -0.84
CA ARG A 106 -10.46 1.17 -0.35
C ARG A 106 -10.77 0.90 1.12
N VAL A 107 -10.88 -0.37 1.50
CA VAL A 107 -11.11 -0.76 2.89
C VAL A 107 -9.91 -0.33 3.76
N LEU A 108 -8.68 -0.56 3.29
CA LEU A 108 -7.48 -0.10 3.98
C LEU A 108 -7.50 1.41 4.22
N ALA A 109 -7.90 2.22 3.22
CA ALA A 109 -7.96 3.67 3.37
C ALA A 109 -8.89 4.11 4.50
N ILE A 110 -10.04 3.45 4.64
CA ILE A 110 -10.98 3.70 5.74
C ILE A 110 -10.34 3.31 7.07
N MET A 111 -9.73 2.12 7.15
CA MET A 111 -9.10 1.65 8.38
C MET A 111 -7.90 2.53 8.79
N GLU A 112 -7.10 3.01 7.84
CA GLU A 112 -6.00 3.93 8.13
C GLU A 112 -6.50 5.29 8.61
N GLN A 113 -7.61 5.78 8.07
CA GLN A 113 -8.24 7.00 8.58
C GLN A 113 -8.71 6.83 10.03
N GLN A 114 -9.38 5.71 10.34
CA GLN A 114 -9.82 5.38 11.70
C GLN A 114 -8.63 5.24 12.66
N ARG A 115 -7.58 4.51 12.24
CA ARG A 115 -6.34 4.35 13.01
C ARG A 115 -5.70 5.70 13.35
N MET A 116 -5.67 6.63 12.39
CA MET A 116 -5.13 7.98 12.60
C MET A 116 -6.04 8.86 13.46
N ALA A 117 -7.34 8.60 13.47
CA ALA A 117 -8.31 9.25 14.37
C ALA A 117 -8.33 8.66 15.79
N GLY A 118 -7.62 7.54 16.03
CA GLY A 118 -7.64 6.83 17.32
C GLY A 118 -8.89 6.00 17.54
N GLU A 119 -9.62 5.67 16.47
CA GLU A 119 -10.82 4.84 16.49
C GLU A 119 -10.45 3.36 16.26
N PRO A 120 -11.01 2.42 17.05
CA PRO A 120 -10.76 0.98 16.91
C PRO A 120 -11.45 0.34 15.70
#